data_AF-A0A7C9RR24-F1
#
_entry.id   AF-A0A7C9RR24-F1
#
_cell.length_a   1.000
_cell.length_b   1.000
_cell.length_c   1.000
_cell.angle_alpha   90.00
_cell.angle_beta   90.00
_cell.angle_gamma   90.00
#
_symmetry.space_group_name_H-M   'P 1'
#
loop_
_entity.id
_entity.type
_entity.pdbx_description
1 polymer ?
#
loop_
_entity_poly.entity_id
_entity_poly.type
_entity_poly.pdbx_seq_one_letter_code
_entity_poly.pdbx_strand_id
1 'polypeptide(L)'
;MAVAWELFVQQGYDATTVDEIAEAAGMSQRSFFRYFGSKEDVVLVKFEAVGALLAAALVERPVTEDAWTALRRAFDVIVLATERDPRYGLALLRITGQSPTLRAGRLEQQIRWQELLTPLVAERLGAPPADADPDVRPAAVTAAALACLNIANVAWMDSDGTEPLDRLVDDAMRSVQPGAF
;
A
#
# COMPACT_ATOMS: atom_id res chain seq x y z
N MET A 1 -12.21 13.34 3.72
CA MET A 1 -11.66 13.08 2.36
C MET A 1 -12.30 11.91 1.62
N ALA A 2 -13.27 11.18 2.18
CA ALA A 2 -14.02 10.17 1.40
C ALA A 2 -14.69 10.79 0.16
N VAL A 3 -15.28 11.99 0.31
CA VAL A 3 -15.94 12.74 -0.77
C VAL A 3 -14.99 13.07 -1.94
N ALA A 4 -13.74 13.45 -1.68
CA ALA A 4 -12.76 13.71 -2.75
C ALA A 4 -12.52 12.46 -3.60
N TRP A 5 -12.47 11.30 -2.95
CA TRP A 5 -12.29 10.02 -3.62
C TRP A 5 -13.50 9.63 -4.46
N GLU A 6 -14.71 9.87 -3.95
CA GLU A 6 -15.95 9.68 -4.72
C GLU A 6 -15.95 10.52 -5.99
N LEU A 7 -15.52 11.79 -5.91
CA LEU A 7 -15.36 12.64 -7.09
C LEU A 7 -14.33 12.04 -8.07
N PHE A 8 -13.16 11.62 -7.60
CA PHE A 8 -12.16 11.00 -8.46
C PHE A 8 -12.68 9.76 -9.20
N VAL A 9 -13.50 8.94 -8.53
CA VAL A 9 -14.10 7.74 -9.14
C VAL A 9 -15.23 8.10 -10.12
N GLN A 10 -16.03 9.14 -9.84
CA GLN A 10 -17.20 9.50 -10.64
C GLN A 10 -16.85 10.27 -11.92
N GLN A 11 -15.95 11.26 -11.83
CA GLN A 11 -15.63 12.14 -12.96
C GLN A 11 -14.16 12.07 -13.42
N GLY A 12 -13.33 11.31 -12.71
CA GLY A 12 -11.90 11.16 -12.99
C GLY A 12 -11.04 12.13 -12.18
N TYR A 13 -9.82 11.68 -11.86
CA TYR A 13 -8.86 12.45 -11.06
C TYR A 13 -8.49 13.79 -11.73
N ASP A 14 -8.14 13.79 -13.02
CA ASP A 14 -7.70 14.99 -13.73
C ASP A 14 -8.80 16.05 -13.86
N ALA A 15 -10.04 15.60 -14.07
CA ALA A 15 -11.20 16.48 -14.18
C ALA A 15 -11.65 17.06 -12.82
N THR A 16 -11.25 16.45 -11.70
CA THR A 16 -11.63 16.92 -10.36
C THR A 16 -10.72 18.03 -9.88
N THR A 17 -11.30 19.15 -9.47
CA THR A 17 -10.59 20.33 -8.97
C THR A 17 -10.57 20.39 -7.44
N VAL A 18 -9.62 21.14 -6.87
CA VAL A 18 -9.57 21.41 -5.43
C VAL A 18 -10.84 22.13 -4.94
N ASP A 19 -11.42 22.99 -5.78
CA ASP A 19 -12.62 23.75 -5.44
C ASP A 19 -13.84 22.85 -5.29
N GLU A 20 -14.04 21.92 -6.23
CA GLU A 20 -15.11 20.91 -6.14
C GLU A 20 -14.92 20.02 -4.91
N ILE A 21 -13.68 19.61 -4.62
CA ILE A 21 -13.38 18.82 -3.42
C ILE A 21 -13.72 19.62 -2.15
N ALA A 22 -13.33 20.89 -2.09
CA ALA A 22 -13.56 21.75 -0.95
C ALA A 22 -15.06 21.99 -0.75
N GLU A 23 -15.78 22.34 -1.81
CA GLU A 23 -17.23 22.52 -1.81
C GLU A 23 -17.95 21.26 -1.35
N ALA A 24 -17.64 20.11 -1.95
CA ALA A 24 -18.27 18.84 -1.60
C ALA A 24 -17.94 18.39 -0.17
N ALA A 25 -16.79 18.79 0.37
CA ALA A 25 -16.41 18.55 1.76
C ALA A 25 -16.90 19.63 2.74
N GLY A 26 -17.71 20.61 2.28
CA GLY A 26 -18.26 21.67 3.11
C GLY A 26 -17.20 22.63 3.68
N MET A 27 -16.09 22.80 2.97
CA MET A 27 -14.96 23.63 3.41
C MET A 27 -14.60 24.69 2.37
N SER A 28 -13.95 25.77 2.82
CA SER A 28 -13.37 26.74 1.90
C SER A 28 -12.06 26.20 1.29
N GLN A 29 -11.70 26.67 0.10
CA GLN A 29 -10.41 26.36 -0.54
C GLN A 29 -9.21 26.68 0.39
N ARG A 30 -9.28 27.79 1.15
CA ARG A 30 -8.28 28.12 2.18
C ARG A 30 -8.19 27.07 3.28
N SER A 31 -9.32 26.48 3.68
CA SER A 31 -9.32 25.40 4.68
C SER A 31 -8.78 24.10 4.10
N PHE A 32 -9.07 23.79 2.83
CA PHE A 32 -8.44 22.67 2.14
C PHE A 32 -6.91 22.79 2.16
N PHE A 33 -6.36 23.94 1.71
CA PHE A 33 -4.92 24.17 1.65
C PHE A 33 -4.22 24.23 3.02
N ARG A 34 -5.00 24.35 4.10
CA ARG A 34 -4.47 24.21 5.47
C ARG A 34 -4.13 22.76 5.82
N TYR A 35 -4.83 21.79 5.24
CA TYR A 35 -4.63 20.36 5.52
C TYR A 35 -3.84 19.64 4.42
N PHE A 36 -3.97 20.08 3.16
CA PHE A 36 -3.35 19.45 2.01
C PHE A 36 -2.62 20.51 1.19
N GLY A 37 -1.34 20.30 0.88
CA GLY A 37 -0.58 21.19 0.01
C GLY A 37 -1.01 21.07 -1.45
N SER A 38 -1.61 19.94 -1.83
CA SER A 38 -2.02 19.65 -3.21
C SER A 38 -3.21 18.69 -3.30
N LYS A 39 -3.76 18.50 -4.51
CA LYS A 39 -4.77 17.47 -4.80
C LYS A 39 -4.15 16.07 -4.67
N GLU A 40 -2.88 15.94 -5.02
CA GLU A 40 -2.08 14.72 -4.92
C GLU A 40 -1.99 14.23 -3.47
N ASP A 41 -1.82 15.14 -2.52
CA ASP A 41 -1.71 14.80 -1.09
C ASP A 41 -2.94 14.06 -0.59
N VAL A 42 -4.13 14.39 -1.12
CA VAL A 42 -5.38 13.71 -0.78
C VAL A 42 -5.33 12.23 -1.15
N VAL A 43 -4.73 11.91 -2.30
CA VAL A 43 -4.54 10.54 -2.78
C VAL A 43 -3.47 9.84 -1.95
N LEU A 44 -2.34 10.52 -1.69
CA LEU A 44 -1.22 9.94 -0.96
C LEU A 44 -1.54 9.62 0.49
N VAL A 45 -2.39 10.41 1.17
CA VAL A 45 -2.87 10.13 2.53
C VAL A 45 -3.65 8.82 2.62
N LYS A 46 -4.39 8.45 1.57
CA LYS A 46 -5.07 7.14 1.52
C LYS A 46 -4.06 5.99 1.46
N PHE A 47 -2.97 6.18 0.71
CA PHE A 47 -1.93 5.19 0.58
C PHE A 47 -1.09 5.08 1.87
N GLU A 48 -0.81 6.19 2.54
CA GLU A 48 -0.16 6.21 3.86
C GLU A 48 -0.92 5.35 4.88
N ALA A 49 -2.25 5.49 4.94
CA ALA A 49 -3.09 4.72 5.86
C ALA A 49 -2.98 3.20 5.68
N VAL A 50 -2.67 2.72 4.47
CA VAL A 50 -2.47 1.29 4.20
C VAL A 50 -1.24 0.75 4.94
N GLY A 51 -0.15 1.52 5.03
CA GLY A 51 1.06 1.12 5.75
C GLY A 51 0.78 0.83 7.23
N ALA A 52 -0.01 1.69 7.88
CA ALA A 52 -0.42 1.50 9.26
C ALA A 52 -1.31 0.25 9.43
N LEU A 53 -2.22 -0.01 8.48
CA LEU A 53 -3.06 -1.22 8.49
C LEU A 53 -2.23 -2.50 8.31
N LEU A 54 -1.22 -2.48 7.43
CA LEU A 54 -0.30 -3.59 7.24
C LEU A 54 0.50 -3.87 8.51
N ALA A 55 1.04 -2.84 9.16
CA ALA A 55 1.79 -2.98 10.39
C ALA A 55 0.91 -3.54 11.52
N ALA A 56 -0.32 -3.02 11.69
CA ALA A 56 -1.27 -3.55 12.65
C ALA A 56 -1.63 -5.01 12.36
N ALA A 57 -1.91 -5.36 11.10
CA ALA A 57 -2.21 -6.73 10.71
C ALA A 57 -1.04 -7.69 10.98
N LEU A 58 0.20 -7.21 10.80
CA LEU A 58 1.40 -7.98 11.10
C LEU A 58 1.59 -8.18 12.60
N VAL A 59 1.28 -7.19 13.44
CA VAL A 59 1.33 -7.32 14.91
C VAL A 59 0.38 -8.39 15.41
N GLU A 60 -0.82 -8.49 14.83
CA GLU A 60 -1.83 -9.49 15.21
C GLU A 60 -1.47 -10.93 14.78
N ARG A 61 -0.41 -11.12 13.98
CA ARG A 61 0.01 -12.47 13.55
C ARG A 61 0.69 -13.24 14.69
N PRO A 62 0.40 -14.55 14.85
CA PRO A 62 1.05 -15.38 15.86
C PRO A 62 2.58 -15.30 15.77
N VAL A 63 3.25 -15.20 16.92
CA VAL A 63 4.72 -15.11 16.98
C VAL A 63 5.43 -16.37 16.48
N THR A 64 4.73 -17.50 16.46
CA THR A 64 5.23 -18.79 15.95
C THR A 64 5.18 -18.90 14.43
N GLU A 65 4.51 -17.98 13.74
CA GLU A 65 4.45 -17.93 12.29
C GLU A 65 5.73 -17.29 11.73
N ASP A 66 6.32 -17.90 10.71
CA ASP A 66 7.53 -17.35 10.09
C ASP A 66 7.25 -15.97 9.45
N ALA A 67 8.29 -15.15 9.35
CA ALA A 67 8.15 -13.77 8.89
C ALA A 67 7.55 -13.65 7.47
N TRP A 68 7.82 -14.61 6.58
CA TRP A 68 7.32 -14.57 5.21
C TRP A 68 5.82 -14.86 5.15
N THR A 69 5.38 -15.89 5.87
CA THR A 69 3.95 -16.21 6.01
C THR A 69 3.21 -15.10 6.74
N ALA A 70 3.78 -14.53 7.80
CA ALA A 70 3.17 -13.43 8.54
C ALA A 70 2.98 -12.17 7.66
N LEU A 71 3.97 -11.82 6.83
CA LEU A 71 3.85 -10.73 5.83
C LEU A 71 2.75 -11.03 4.80
N ARG A 72 2.70 -12.26 4.27
CA ARG A 72 1.64 -12.66 3.33
C ARG A 72 0.26 -12.46 3.95
N ARG A 73 0.08 -12.88 5.20
CA ARG A 73 -1.19 -12.74 5.93
C ARG A 73 -1.50 -11.29 6.27
N ALA A 74 -0.51 -10.46 6.53
CA ALA A 74 -0.72 -9.02 6.70
C ALA A 74 -1.29 -8.38 5.43
N PHE A 75 -0.92 -8.86 4.24
CA PHE A 75 -1.50 -8.37 2.97
C PHE A 75 -2.99 -8.71 2.78
N ASP A 76 -3.57 -9.61 3.59
CA ASP A 76 -5.01 -9.93 3.52
C ASP A 76 -5.88 -8.68 3.76
N VAL A 77 -5.40 -7.66 4.49
CA VAL A 77 -6.13 -6.39 4.65
C VAL A 77 -6.34 -5.65 3.32
N ILE A 78 -5.40 -5.77 2.39
CA ILE A 78 -5.49 -5.19 1.05
C ILE A 78 -6.38 -6.06 0.17
N VAL A 79 -6.12 -7.38 0.17
CA VAL A 79 -6.91 -8.37 -0.59
C VAL A 79 -8.40 -8.21 -0.28
N LEU A 80 -8.77 -8.28 1.00
CA LEU A 80 -10.18 -8.16 1.42
C LEU A 80 -10.78 -6.79 1.10
N ALA A 81 -9.98 -5.72 1.12
CA ALA A 81 -10.45 -4.40 0.71
C ALA A 81 -10.75 -4.35 -0.80
N THR A 82 -9.87 -4.93 -1.62
CA THR A 82 -10.06 -5.02 -3.08
C THR A 82 -11.18 -5.96 -3.48
N GLU A 83 -11.43 -7.04 -2.75
CA GLU A 83 -12.57 -7.94 -3.01
C GLU A 83 -13.91 -7.26 -2.70
N ARG A 84 -13.97 -6.46 -1.64
CA ARG A 84 -15.17 -5.71 -1.27
C ARG A 84 -15.52 -4.63 -2.29
N ASP A 85 -14.51 -3.93 -2.80
CA ASP A 85 -14.70 -2.92 -3.85
C ASP A 85 -13.51 -2.90 -4.84
N PRO A 86 -13.58 -3.75 -5.88
CA PRO A 86 -12.52 -3.83 -6.90
C PRO A 86 -12.34 -2.51 -7.65
N ARG A 87 -13.44 -1.77 -7.87
CA ARG A 87 -13.42 -0.51 -8.61
C ARG A 87 -12.64 0.55 -7.84
N TYR A 88 -12.81 0.60 -6.52
CA TYR A 88 -12.05 1.49 -5.65
C TYR A 88 -10.56 1.18 -5.70
N GLY A 89 -10.17 -0.10 -5.58
CA GLY A 89 -8.77 -0.52 -5.64
C GLY A 89 -8.11 -0.19 -6.98
N LEU A 90 -8.80 -0.49 -8.08
CA LEU A 90 -8.33 -0.16 -9.44
C LEU A 90 -8.16 1.34 -9.63
N ALA A 91 -9.13 2.14 -9.17
CA ALA A 91 -9.03 3.60 -9.23
C ALA A 91 -7.79 4.10 -8.45
N LEU A 92 -7.51 3.55 -7.27
CA LEU A 92 -6.33 3.93 -6.47
C LEU A 92 -5.02 3.62 -7.17
N LEU A 93 -4.88 2.41 -7.72
CA LEU A 93 -3.68 2.02 -8.45
C LEU A 93 -3.49 2.82 -9.74
N ARG A 94 -4.57 3.07 -10.48
CA ARG A 94 -4.54 3.87 -11.71
C ARG A 94 -4.15 5.32 -11.42
N ILE A 95 -4.86 5.99 -10.51
CA ILE A 95 -4.63 7.39 -10.17
C ILE A 95 -3.19 7.60 -9.70
N THR A 96 -2.70 6.75 -8.80
CA THR A 96 -1.31 6.85 -8.31
C THR A 96 -0.25 6.63 -9.40
N GLY A 97 -0.62 6.03 -10.53
CA GLY A 97 0.23 5.84 -11.70
C GLY A 97 0.18 6.95 -12.76
N GLN A 98 -0.78 7.89 -12.68
CA GLN A 98 -1.06 8.85 -13.76
C GLN A 98 -0.01 9.97 -13.91
N SER A 99 0.54 10.47 -12.81
CA SER A 99 1.47 11.62 -12.83
C SER A 99 2.83 11.30 -12.22
N PRO A 100 3.91 12.00 -12.63
CA PRO A 100 5.22 11.85 -12.00
C PRO A 100 5.21 12.11 -10.48
N THR A 101 4.44 13.11 -10.04
CA THR A 101 4.30 13.47 -8.62
C THR A 101 3.66 12.35 -7.81
N LEU A 102 2.57 11.76 -8.30
CA LEU A 102 1.90 10.66 -7.61
C LEU A 102 2.74 9.38 -7.60
N ARG A 103 3.47 9.12 -8.69
CA ARG A 103 4.42 7.99 -8.74
C ARG A 103 5.56 8.17 -7.74
N ALA A 104 6.14 9.37 -7.66
CA ALA A 104 7.17 9.69 -6.67
C ALA A 104 6.63 9.54 -5.24
N GLY A 105 5.46 10.10 -4.96
CA GLY A 105 4.81 9.97 -3.65
C GLY A 105 4.50 8.52 -3.28
N ARG A 106 4.06 7.68 -4.24
CA ARG A 106 3.84 6.24 -4.02
C ARG A 106 5.13 5.51 -3.64
N LEU A 107 6.24 5.81 -4.32
CA LEU A 107 7.55 5.22 -3.99
C LEU A 107 8.01 5.65 -2.59
N GLU A 108 7.81 6.92 -2.24
CA GLU A 108 8.12 7.45 -0.91
C GLU A 108 7.28 6.77 0.19
N GLN A 109 5.98 6.56 -0.07
CA GLN A 109 5.12 5.81 0.85
C GLN A 109 5.54 4.33 0.96
N GLN A 110 6.01 3.71 -0.12
CA GLN A 110 6.52 2.34 -0.08
C GLN A 110 7.77 2.23 0.81
N ILE A 111 8.64 3.24 0.79
CA ILE A 111 9.78 3.34 1.73
C ILE A 111 9.26 3.45 3.17
N ARG A 112 8.28 4.32 3.43
CA ARG A 112 7.65 4.42 4.77
C ARG A 112 7.04 3.10 5.24
N TRP A 113 6.40 2.34 4.35
CA TRP A 113 5.87 1.02 4.70
C TRP A 113 7.00 0.06 5.08
N GLN A 114 8.13 0.08 4.37
CA GLN A 114 9.30 -0.71 4.75
C GLN A 114 9.82 -0.33 6.13
N GLU A 115 9.92 0.97 6.43
CA GLU A 115 10.37 1.47 7.74
C GLU A 115 9.44 1.02 8.87
N LEU A 116 8.13 0.96 8.64
CA LEU A 116 7.14 0.47 9.61
C LEU A 116 7.20 -1.05 9.82
N LEU A 117 7.39 -1.82 8.75
CA LEU A 117 7.30 -3.28 8.80
C LEU A 117 8.62 -3.95 9.19
N THR A 118 9.77 -3.37 8.82
CA THR A 118 11.09 -3.97 9.04
C THR A 118 11.37 -4.29 10.52
N PRO A 119 11.07 -3.41 11.50
CA PRO A 119 11.27 -3.74 12.91
C PRO A 119 10.45 -4.95 13.38
N LEU A 120 9.21 -5.09 12.90
CA LEU A 120 8.31 -6.20 13.23
C LEU A 120 8.78 -7.54 12.63
N VAL A 121 9.45 -7.46 11.48
CA VAL A 121 10.10 -8.61 10.83
C VAL A 121 11.40 -8.97 11.55
N ALA A 122 12.16 -7.97 12.00
CA ALA A 122 13.41 -8.16 12.74
C ALA A 122 13.18 -8.95 14.05
N GLU A 123 12.12 -8.60 14.79
CA GLU A 123 11.71 -9.33 16.00
C GLU A 123 11.45 -10.82 15.70
N ARG A 124 10.71 -11.12 14.63
CA ARG A 124 10.39 -12.51 14.23
C ARG A 124 11.60 -13.31 13.76
N LEU A 125 12.57 -12.65 13.13
CA LEU A 125 13.80 -13.30 12.68
C LEU A 125 14.84 -13.46 13.80
N GLY A 126 14.54 -12.98 15.01
CA GLY A 126 15.50 -12.95 16.12
C GLY A 126 16.75 -12.16 15.75
N ALA A 127 16.57 -11.05 15.03
CA ALA A 127 17.68 -10.19 14.64
C ALA A 127 18.43 -9.70 15.90
N PRO A 128 19.78 -9.57 15.82
CA PRO A 128 20.57 -9.10 16.95
C PRO A 128 20.20 -7.66 17.31
N PRO A 129 20.54 -7.20 18.53
CA PRO A 129 20.25 -5.83 18.94
C PRO A 129 20.99 -4.81 18.05
N ALA A 130 20.49 -3.57 18.02
CA ALA A 130 20.94 -2.54 17.08
C ALA A 130 22.41 -2.11 17.21
N ASP A 131 23.11 -2.54 18.25
CA ASP A 131 24.54 -2.31 18.51
C ASP A 131 25.46 -3.41 17.94
N ALA A 132 24.90 -4.47 17.35
CA ALA A 132 25.63 -5.50 16.62
C ALA A 132 25.88 -5.15 15.14
N ASP A 133 26.60 -6.02 14.41
CA ASP A 133 26.76 -5.89 12.97
C ASP A 133 25.39 -5.83 12.26
N PRO A 134 25.24 -5.00 11.21
CA PRO A 134 23.96 -4.78 10.54
C PRO A 134 23.42 -6.07 9.91
N ASP A 135 22.32 -6.56 10.45
CA ASP A 135 21.58 -7.68 9.87
C ASP A 135 20.66 -7.18 8.74
N VAL A 136 21.04 -7.47 7.50
CA VAL A 136 20.28 -7.07 6.31
C VAL A 136 19.03 -7.92 6.07
N ARG A 137 18.88 -9.07 6.76
CA ARG A 137 17.80 -10.04 6.50
C ARG A 137 16.40 -9.44 6.69
N PRO A 138 16.08 -8.70 7.76
CA PRO A 138 14.74 -8.15 7.96
C PRO A 138 14.33 -7.16 6.86
N ALA A 139 15.26 -6.28 6.46
CA ALA A 139 15.04 -5.32 5.40
C ALA A 139 14.86 -6.02 4.04
N ALA A 140 15.70 -7.02 3.73
CA ALA A 140 15.60 -7.78 2.49
C ALA A 140 14.28 -8.56 2.38
N VAL A 141 13.86 -9.25 3.46
CA VAL A 141 12.60 -9.99 3.53
C VAL A 141 11.40 -9.06 3.36
N THR A 142 11.39 -7.93 4.09
CA THR A 142 10.32 -6.93 4.00
C THR A 142 10.22 -6.33 2.60
N ALA A 143 11.35 -5.93 2.02
CA ALA A 143 11.40 -5.37 0.68
C ALA A 143 10.94 -6.36 -0.39
N ALA A 144 11.37 -7.62 -0.30
CA ALA A 144 10.96 -8.67 -1.23
C ALA A 144 9.44 -8.93 -1.16
N ALA A 145 8.86 -9.00 0.04
CA ALA A 145 7.41 -9.21 0.19
C ALA A 145 6.59 -8.03 -0.39
N LEU A 146 6.99 -6.79 -0.12
CA LEU A 146 6.32 -5.61 -0.69
C LEU A 146 6.49 -5.53 -2.21
N ALA A 147 7.63 -5.97 -2.75
CA ALA A 147 7.82 -6.09 -4.20
C ALA A 147 6.86 -7.12 -4.80
N CYS A 148 6.66 -8.27 -4.15
CA CYS A 148 5.69 -9.28 -4.58
C CYS A 148 4.26 -8.70 -4.60
N LEU A 149 3.85 -8.00 -3.54
CA LEU A 149 2.57 -7.31 -3.49
C LEU A 149 2.43 -6.26 -4.61
N ASN A 150 3.49 -5.50 -4.89
CA ASN A 150 3.47 -4.51 -5.96
C ASN A 150 3.28 -5.17 -7.34
N ILE A 151 3.98 -6.27 -7.63
CA ILE A 151 3.83 -7.03 -8.88
C ILE A 151 2.42 -7.63 -8.99
N ALA A 152 1.89 -8.19 -7.91
CA ALA A 152 0.53 -8.72 -7.88
C ALA A 152 -0.52 -7.62 -8.17
N ASN A 153 -0.36 -6.43 -7.59
CA ASN A 153 -1.23 -5.28 -7.87
C ASN A 153 -1.15 -4.81 -9.34
N VAL A 154 0.03 -4.86 -9.96
CA VAL A 154 0.19 -4.53 -11.39
C VAL A 154 -0.55 -5.57 -12.24
N ALA A 155 -0.33 -6.86 -12.01
CA ALA A 155 -1.02 -7.92 -12.74
C ALA A 155 -2.54 -7.86 -12.56
N TRP A 156 -3.00 -7.57 -11.34
CA TRP A 156 -4.41 -7.37 -11.03
C TRP A 156 -5.00 -6.19 -11.80
N MET A 157 -4.30 -5.06 -11.83
CA MET A 157 -4.70 -3.87 -12.58
C MET A 157 -4.73 -4.12 -14.10
N ASP A 158 -3.75 -4.85 -14.64
CA ASP A 158 -3.68 -5.21 -16.07
C ASP A 158 -4.81 -6.17 -16.46
N SER A 159 -5.29 -6.98 -15.51
CA SER A 159 -6.49 -7.82 -15.68
C SER A 159 -7.82 -7.08 -15.51
N ASP A 160 -7.80 -5.75 -15.32
CA ASP A 160 -8.98 -4.95 -14.94
C ASP A 160 -9.72 -5.50 -13.71
N GLY A 161 -8.95 -6.04 -12.76
CA GLY A 161 -9.42 -6.62 -11.51
C GLY A 161 -10.16 -7.95 -11.63
N THR A 162 -10.08 -8.62 -12.80
CA THR A 162 -10.77 -9.90 -13.04
C THR A 162 -10.03 -11.10 -12.46
N GLU A 163 -8.71 -11.01 -12.30
CA GLU A 163 -7.92 -12.04 -11.63
C GLU A 163 -8.00 -11.88 -10.09
N PRO A 164 -8.04 -12.98 -9.32
CA PRO A 164 -8.02 -12.89 -7.86
C PRO A 164 -6.67 -12.36 -7.34
N LEU A 165 -6.69 -11.24 -6.60
CA LEU A 165 -5.45 -10.62 -6.09
C LEU A 165 -4.72 -11.53 -5.08
N ASP A 166 -5.46 -12.28 -4.26
CA ASP A 166 -4.91 -13.25 -3.31
C ASP A 166 -4.00 -14.28 -4.01
N ARG A 167 -4.49 -14.84 -5.13
CA ARG A 167 -3.76 -15.80 -5.97
C ARG A 167 -2.51 -15.16 -6.56
N LEU A 168 -2.61 -13.94 -7.06
CA LEU A 168 -1.48 -13.22 -7.65
C LEU A 168 -0.39 -12.91 -6.61
N VAL A 169 -0.77 -12.55 -5.38
CA VAL A 169 0.18 -12.35 -4.27
C VAL A 169 0.85 -13.68 -3.90
N ASP A 170 0.09 -14.77 -3.81
CA ASP A 170 0.66 -16.10 -3.53
C ASP A 170 1.63 -16.56 -4.61
N ASP A 171 1.29 -16.39 -5.89
CA ASP A 171 2.15 -16.73 -7.03
C ASP A 171 3.46 -15.92 -7.01
N ALA A 172 3.36 -14.61 -6.77
CA ALA A 172 4.53 -13.73 -6.69
C ALA A 172 5.44 -14.11 -5.52
N MET A 173 4.89 -14.32 -4.32
CA MET A 173 5.69 -14.68 -3.15
C MET A 173 6.32 -16.07 -3.25
N ARG A 174 5.61 -17.06 -3.83
CA ARG A 174 6.18 -18.39 -4.09
C ARG A 174 7.37 -18.35 -5.05
N SER A 175 7.38 -17.43 -6.01
CA SER A 175 8.45 -17.30 -7.00
C SER A 175 9.78 -16.80 -6.42
N VAL A 176 9.77 -16.19 -5.23
CA VAL A 176 10.97 -15.64 -4.57
C VAL A 176 11.59 -16.63 -3.56
N GLN A 177 10.82 -17.55 -3.00
CA GLN A 177 11.36 -18.54 -2.07
C GLN A 177 12.22 -19.60 -2.80
N PRO A 178 13.42 -19.93 -2.29
CA PRO A 178 14.25 -20.99 -2.88
C PRO A 178 13.50 -22.33 -2.80
N GLY A 179 13.25 -22.92 -3.98
CA GLY A 179 12.45 -24.14 -4.15
C GLY A 179 11.65 -24.18 -5.46
N ALA A 180 11.60 -23.07 -6.21
CA ALA A 180 10.87 -22.94 -7.48
C ALA A 180 11.75 -22.86 -8.74
N PHE A 181 13.05 -23.16 -8.65
CA PHE A 181 13.95 -23.35 -9.79
C PHE A 181 14.79 -24.61 -9.62
#